data_AF-A0A2V5V2Q4-F1
#
_entry.id   AF-A0A2V5V2Q4-F1
#
_cell.length_a   1.000
_cell.length_b   1.000
_cell.length_c   1.000
_cell.angle_alpha   90.00
_cell.angle_beta   90.00
_cell.angle_gamma   90.00
#
_symmetry.space_group_name_H-M   'P 1'
#
loop_
_entity.id
_entity.type
_entity.pdbx_description
1 polymer ?
#
loop_
_entity_poly.entity_id
_entity_poly.type
_entity_poly.pdbx_seq_one_letter_code
_entity_poly.pdbx_strand_id
1 'polypeptide(L)'
;MENTRAARRTFAAIAKPNRAALGFCSETSLAELADILASTQLADDFKISRALNLDGGSSSGFWFARESGAFSVPEQKTVRDFVAIVPK
;
A
#
# COMPACT_ATOMS: atom_id res chain seq x y z
N MET A 1 20.13 0.96 -5.86
CA MET A 1 19.43 2.09 -6.52
C MET A 1 17.96 2.17 -6.12
N GLU A 2 17.22 1.06 -6.02
CA GLU A 2 15.82 1.08 -5.55
C GLU A 2 15.58 1.78 -4.21
N ASN A 3 16.54 1.68 -3.28
CA ASN A 3 16.36 2.16 -1.91
C ASN A 3 16.25 3.68 -1.77
N THR A 4 16.75 4.44 -2.74
CA THR A 4 16.77 5.92 -2.72
C THR A 4 15.95 6.52 -3.86
N ARG A 5 15.46 5.71 -4.80
CA ARG A 5 14.64 6.18 -5.92
C ARG A 5 13.22 6.45 -5.44
N ALA A 6 12.77 7.69 -5.60
CA ALA A 6 11.36 8.05 -5.42
C ALA A 6 10.50 7.45 -6.53
N ALA A 7 9.42 6.77 -6.14
CA ALA A 7 8.39 6.25 -7.03
C ALA A 7 7.10 6.05 -6.24
N ARG A 8 5.96 5.91 -6.91
CA ARG A 8 4.74 5.38 -6.28
C ARG A 8 5.02 3.99 -5.73
N ARG A 9 4.51 3.67 -4.55
CA ARG A 9 4.68 2.37 -3.89
C ARG A 9 3.34 1.77 -3.52
N THR A 10 3.24 0.46 -3.64
CA THR A 10 2.13 -0.31 -3.06
C THR A 10 2.69 -1.34 -2.08
N PHE A 11 1.94 -1.67 -1.04
CA PHE A 11 2.40 -2.61 -0.02
C PHE A 11 1.25 -3.43 0.55
N ALA A 12 1.59 -4.61 1.05
CA ALA A 12 0.75 -5.40 1.94
C ALA A 12 1.38 -5.43 3.34
N ALA A 13 0.57 -5.34 4.38
CA ALA A 13 1.05 -5.31 5.77
C ALA A 13 0.17 -6.14 6.70
N ILE A 14 0.77 -6.61 7.78
CA ILE A 14 0.08 -7.24 8.92
C ILE A 14 0.33 -6.44 10.19
N ALA A 15 -0.74 -6.15 10.92
CA ALA A 15 -0.74 -5.43 12.18
C ALA A 15 -1.33 -6.29 13.31
N LYS A 16 -0.91 -6.01 14.54
CA LYS A 16 -1.37 -6.76 15.73
C LYS A 16 -2.69 -6.17 16.28
N PRO A 17 -3.51 -6.97 16.98
CA PRO A 17 -3.65 -8.42 16.82
C PRO A 17 -4.59 -8.72 15.63
N ASN A 18 -4.08 -9.38 14.59
CA ASN A 18 -4.86 -9.90 13.45
C ASN A 18 -5.51 -8.87 12.51
N ARG A 19 -4.84 -7.75 12.23
CA ARG A 19 -5.26 -6.84 11.15
C ARG A 19 -4.34 -6.98 9.94
N ALA A 20 -4.88 -6.76 8.75
CA ALA A 20 -4.11 -6.67 7.52
C ALA A 20 -4.44 -5.34 6.82
N ALA A 21 -3.49 -4.83 6.04
CA ALA A 21 -3.68 -3.66 5.21
C ALA A 21 -3.07 -3.86 3.83
N LEU A 22 -3.74 -3.28 2.84
CA LEU A 22 -3.14 -2.93 1.56
C LEU A 22 -3.04 -1.41 1.53
N GLY A 23 -1.94 -0.90 1.00
CA GLY A 23 -1.73 0.54 0.96
C GLY A 23 -0.98 1.01 -0.26
N PHE A 24 -1.15 2.31 -0.51
CA PHE A 24 -0.48 3.07 -1.54
C PHE A 24 0.23 4.25 -0.89
N CYS A 25 1.45 4.52 -1.35
CA CYS A 25 2.18 5.72 -1.02
C CYS A 25 2.56 6.44 -2.32
N SER A 26 2.37 7.75 -2.35
CA SER A 26 2.87 8.61 -3.43
C SER A 26 4.41 8.61 -3.45
N GLU A 27 5.02 9.42 -4.30
CA GLU A 27 6.46 9.40 -4.58
C GLU A 27 7.34 9.30 -3.31
N THR A 28 7.86 8.09 -3.06
CA THR A 28 8.70 7.76 -1.91
C THR A 28 9.73 6.71 -2.31
N SER A 29 10.89 6.77 -1.69
CA SER A 29 11.87 5.68 -1.72
C SER A 29 11.43 4.52 -0.83
N LEU A 30 12.08 3.36 -0.98
CA LEU A 30 11.78 2.20 -0.11
C LEU A 30 12.19 2.44 1.34
N ALA A 31 13.29 3.17 1.56
CA ALA A 31 13.73 3.53 2.90
C ALA A 31 12.70 4.44 3.59
N GLU A 32 12.26 5.49 2.90
CA GLU A 32 11.23 6.40 3.40
C GLU A 32 9.89 5.67 3.64
N LEU A 33 9.50 4.74 2.74
CA LEU A 33 8.32 3.93 2.96
C LEU A 33 8.46 3.08 4.24
N ALA A 34 9.61 2.44 4.44
CA ALA A 34 9.86 1.64 5.63
C ALA A 34 9.77 2.49 6.91
N ASP A 35 10.34 3.69 6.89
CA ASP A 35 10.31 4.64 8.01
C ASP A 35 8.88 5.12 8.29
N ILE A 36 8.10 5.44 7.25
CA ILE A 36 6.68 5.79 7.37
C ILE A 36 5.91 4.64 8.01
N LEU A 37 6.07 3.41 7.51
CA LEU A 37 5.32 2.25 8.02
C LEU A 37 5.73 1.86 9.45
N ALA A 38 6.97 2.13 9.86
CA ALA A 38 7.47 1.88 11.21
C ALA A 38 7.00 2.92 12.23
N SER A 39 6.80 4.17 11.80
CA SER A 39 6.49 5.31 12.68
C SER A 39 5.01 5.71 12.69
N THR A 40 4.26 5.38 11.64
CA THR A 40 2.86 5.83 11.50
C THR A 40 1.93 4.99 12.37
N GLN A 41 1.24 5.66 13.30
CA GLN A 41 0.07 5.10 13.97
C GLN A 41 -1.17 5.35 13.11
N LEU A 42 -1.55 4.38 12.28
CA LEU A 42 -2.66 4.51 11.32
C LEU A 42 -4.05 4.53 11.99
N ALA A 43 -4.17 3.88 13.15
CA ALA A 43 -5.35 3.89 14.02
C ALA A 43 -4.94 3.40 15.42
N ASP A 44 -5.82 3.57 16.40
CA ASP A 44 -5.66 2.94 17.71
C ASP A 44 -5.50 1.43 17.54
N ASP A 45 -4.48 0.87 18.22
CA ASP A 45 -4.05 -0.52 18.11
C ASP A 45 -3.61 -0.99 16.71
N PHE A 46 -3.42 -0.12 15.72
CA PHE A 46 -2.91 -0.52 14.40
C PHE A 46 -1.39 -0.35 14.32
N LYS A 47 -0.65 -1.25 15.00
CA LYS A 47 0.81 -1.32 14.88
C LYS A 47 1.22 -2.33 13.83
N ILE A 48 1.77 -1.85 12.72
CA ILE A 48 2.36 -2.70 11.67
C ILE A 48 3.51 -3.51 12.27
N SER A 49 3.46 -4.82 12.07
CA SER A 49 4.48 -5.76 12.54
C SER A 49 5.37 -6.27 11.42
N ARG A 50 4.83 -6.37 10.20
CA ARG A 50 5.57 -6.68 8.96
C ARG A 50 4.87 -6.02 7.79
N ALA A 51 5.65 -5.66 6.78
CA ALA A 51 5.17 -5.16 5.50
C ALA A 51 5.99 -5.76 4.35
N LEU A 52 5.36 -5.90 3.19
CA LEU A 52 5.94 -6.34 1.94
C LEU A 52 5.66 -5.29 0.88
N ASN A 53 6.71 -4.75 0.26
CA ASN A 53 6.56 -3.89 -0.92
C ASN A 53 6.14 -4.73 -2.14
N LEU A 54 5.14 -4.27 -2.87
CA LEU A 54 4.65 -4.84 -4.12
C LEU A 54 5.18 -4.04 -5.32
N ASP A 55 4.66 -4.29 -6.52
CA ASP A 55 5.11 -3.57 -7.72
C ASP A 55 4.84 -2.05 -7.63
N GLY A 56 5.77 -1.28 -8.19
CA GLY A 56 5.90 0.17 -7.96
C GLY A 56 5.82 1.02 -9.24
N GLY A 57 5.85 2.33 -9.06
CA GLY A 57 5.88 3.28 -10.17
C GLY A 57 4.57 3.28 -10.97
N SER A 58 4.65 3.09 -12.29
CA SER A 58 3.48 3.19 -13.16
C SER A 58 2.46 2.07 -12.96
N SER A 59 2.81 0.95 -12.33
CA SER A 59 1.86 -0.12 -11.95
C SER A 59 1.14 0.14 -10.63
N SER A 60 1.56 1.13 -9.85
CA SER A 60 0.93 1.40 -8.55
C SER A 60 -0.47 1.98 -8.72
N GLY A 61 -1.46 1.19 -8.31
CA GLY A 61 -2.86 1.59 -8.22
C GLY A 61 -3.45 1.26 -6.85
N PHE A 62 -4.53 1.93 -6.48
CA PHE A 62 -5.28 1.68 -5.25
C PHE A 62 -6.77 1.93 -5.48
N TRP A 63 -7.59 0.92 -5.19
CA TRP A 63 -9.01 0.92 -5.51
C TRP A 63 -9.79 0.41 -4.31
N PHE A 64 -10.92 1.05 -3.99
CA PHE A 64 -11.90 0.47 -3.09
C PHE A 64 -13.31 0.92 -3.42
N ALA A 65 -14.26 0.00 -3.24
CA ALA A 65 -15.67 0.26 -3.43
C ALA A 65 -16.22 1.16 -2.31
N ARG A 66 -17.09 2.09 -2.68
CA ARG A 66 -17.94 2.90 -1.79
C ARG A 66 -19.38 2.79 -2.30
N GLU A 67 -20.36 3.13 -1.47
CA GLU A 67 -21.78 3.08 -1.85
C GLU A 67 -22.11 3.92 -3.10
N SER A 68 -21.43 5.06 -3.27
CA SER A 68 -21.63 5.98 -4.39
C SER A 68 -20.73 5.73 -5.61
N GLY A 69 -19.89 4.69 -5.59
CA GLY A 69 -18.94 4.38 -6.65
C GLY A 69 -17.55 3.96 -6.13
N ALA A 70 -16.57 3.85 -7.02
CA ALA A 70 -15.21 3.50 -6.62
C ALA A 70 -14.40 4.76 -6.24
N PHE A 71 -13.64 4.69 -5.16
CA PHE A 71 -12.47 5.55 -5.00
C PHE A 71 -11.27 4.88 -5.61
N SER A 72 -10.49 5.64 -6.37
CA SER A 72 -9.32 5.13 -7.04
C SER A 72 -8.19 6.13 -7.12
N VAL A 73 -6.97 5.64 -6.88
CA VAL A 73 -5.75 6.19 -7.46
C VAL A 73 -5.33 5.21 -8.55
N PRO A 74 -5.62 5.48 -9.84
CA PRO A 74 -5.38 4.51 -10.89
C PRO A 74 -3.90 4.35 -11.20
N GLU A 75 -3.53 3.14 -11.57
CA GLU A 75 -2.29 2.82 -12.24
C GLU A 75 -2.18 3.54 -13.60
N GLN A 76 -0.95 3.71 -14.09
CA GLN A 76 -0.65 4.37 -15.35
C GLN A 76 -0.37 3.40 -16.50
N LYS A 77 -0.28 2.09 -16.20
CA LYS A 77 -0.11 1.01 -17.18
C LYS A 77 -0.98 -0.18 -16.79
N THR A 78 -1.31 -1.01 -17.77
CA THR A 78 -1.93 -2.32 -17.51
C THR A 78 -1.04 -3.18 -16.63
N VAL A 79 -1.63 -3.81 -15.61
CA VAL A 79 -0.98 -4.77 -14.72
C VAL A 79 -1.46 -6.19 -15.02
N ARG A 80 -0.61 -7.20 -14.72
CA ARG A 80 -0.93 -8.61 -14.95
C ARG A 80 -1.88 -9.17 -13.88
N ASP A 81 -1.71 -8.73 -12.65
CA ASP A 81 -2.39 -9.24 -11.47
C ASP A 81 -2.63 -8.13 -10.44
N PHE A 82 -3.45 -8.42 -9.43
CA PHE A 82 -3.74 -7.53 -8.31
C PHE A 82 -4.06 -8.34 -7.04
N VAL A 83 -3.99 -7.68 -5.88
CA VAL A 83 -4.43 -8.21 -4.59
C VAL A 83 -5.61 -7.38 -4.11
N ALA A 84 -6.69 -8.04 -3.66
CA ALA A 84 -7.89 -7.38 -3.17
C ALA A 84 -8.38 -8.01 -1.85
N ILE A 85 -9.07 -7.20 -1.07
CA ILE A 85 -9.83 -7.64 0.10
C ILE A 85 -11.29 -7.76 -0.34
N VAL A 86 -11.87 -8.94 -0.16
CA VAL A 86 -13.27 -9.23 -0.49
C VAL A 86 -13.98 -9.85 0.71
N PRO A 87 -15.31 -9.66 0.87
CA PRO A 87 -16.10 -10.41 1.82
C PRO A 87 -15.97 -11.93 1.56
N LYS A 88 -16.11 -12.73 2.63
CA LYS A 88 -16.19 -14.18 2.51
C LYS A 88 -17.52 -14.61 1.92
#